data_AF-A0A930AVV4-F1
#
_entry.id   AF-A0A930AVV4-F1
#
_cell.length_a   1.000
_cell.length_b   1.000
_cell.length_c   1.000
_cell.angle_alpha   90.00
_cell.angle_beta   90.00
_cell.angle_gamma   90.00
#
_symmetry.space_group_name_H-M   'P 1'
#
loop_
_entity.id
_entity.type
_entity.pdbx_description
1 polymer ?
#
loop_
_entity_poly.entity_id
_entity_poly.type
_entity_poly.pdbx_seq_one_letter_code
_entity_poly.pdbx_strand_id
1 'polypeptide(L)'
;MSENNTNQTQTQAEAQTQTEPEITLTLTPDETQEENQKQLTELEAKKAEEDEKLKAIDPIEATEFTEAEKKTIDSFSEKIDIMDSNTVLQYGSAAQKKVTDFSNSALKNVRTKDLGEIGNILTDLVVNLKNTSDSDEKKGFFASLFDKGKSKIDEFRARYDKAEANVEKIAGVLEDHQIQLLKDIALLDELYERNQVNIKELTMYIMAGRKKLKDVRANELPALIAKAKQTGLPEDAQKANDLEQACVRFEKKLYDLELTRQVSIQMAPQIRLVQNNDTLMTEKIQSTLANTIPLWKNQIV
;
A
#
# COMPACT_ATOMS: atom_id res chain seq x y z
N MET A 1 64.80 -11.72 -56.72
CA MET A 1 65.37 -10.63 -55.92
C MET A 1 64.36 -10.38 -54.81
N SER A 2 64.25 -11.25 -53.80
CA SER A 2 65.25 -11.54 -52.74
C SER A 2 65.44 -10.24 -51.92
N GLU A 3 65.19 -10.11 -50.63
CA GLU A 3 65.11 -11.00 -49.46
C GLU A 3 64.33 -10.22 -48.37
N ASN A 4 63.43 -10.79 -47.57
CA ASN A 4 63.63 -11.73 -46.45
C ASN A 4 64.30 -11.10 -45.20
N ASN A 5 63.50 -10.79 -44.18
CA ASN A 5 63.73 -11.03 -42.73
C ASN A 5 62.58 -10.35 -41.96
N THR A 6 61.70 -11.00 -41.20
CA THR A 6 61.86 -12.08 -40.20
C THR A 6 62.74 -11.64 -39.03
N ASN A 7 62.12 -11.11 -37.98
CA ASN A 7 62.14 -11.64 -36.61
C ASN A 7 61.55 -10.61 -35.62
N GLN A 8 60.57 -11.02 -34.81
CA GLN A 8 60.70 -11.24 -33.35
C GLN A 8 61.00 -9.91 -32.61
N THR A 9 60.28 -9.50 -31.57
CA THR A 9 59.89 -10.28 -30.40
C THR A 9 58.97 -9.43 -29.51
N GLN A 10 58.07 -10.11 -28.81
CA GLN A 10 57.63 -9.84 -27.43
C GLN A 10 56.69 -8.66 -27.07
N THR A 11 55.46 -9.09 -26.81
CA THR A 11 54.53 -8.72 -25.74
C THR A 11 55.14 -8.69 -24.33
N GLN A 12 54.47 -7.93 -23.43
CA GLN A 12 54.54 -7.84 -21.94
C GLN A 12 55.50 -6.75 -21.41
N ALA A 13 55.04 -5.64 -20.81
CA ALA A 13 54.22 -5.39 -19.61
C ALA A 13 55.10 -5.04 -18.39
N GLU A 14 54.76 -3.92 -17.72
CA GLU A 14 55.07 -3.45 -16.34
C GLU A 14 55.30 -1.91 -16.38
N ALA A 15 54.31 -1.06 -16.10
CA ALA A 15 53.74 -0.66 -14.80
C ALA A 15 54.31 0.68 -14.26
N GLN A 16 53.42 1.69 -14.30
CA GLN A 16 53.20 2.80 -13.34
C GLN A 16 54.23 3.94 -13.18
N THR A 17 53.79 5.16 -13.54
CA THR A 17 53.70 6.28 -12.58
C THR A 17 52.75 7.37 -13.08
N GLN A 18 52.05 7.97 -12.13
CA GLN A 18 50.93 8.90 -12.26
C GLN A 18 51.32 10.26 -12.85
N THR A 19 50.45 10.84 -13.67
CA THR A 19 50.23 12.28 -13.72
C THR A 19 48.73 12.52 -13.72
N GLU A 20 48.23 13.18 -12.68
CA GLU A 20 46.83 13.51 -12.42
C GLU A 20 46.14 14.19 -13.62
N PRO A 21 44.84 13.97 -13.84
CA PRO A 21 44.06 14.89 -14.67
C PRO A 21 43.96 16.24 -13.95
N GLU A 22 44.55 17.25 -14.57
CA GLU A 22 44.55 18.66 -14.19
C GLU A 22 43.10 19.15 -13.99
N ILE A 23 42.76 19.53 -12.76
CA ILE A 23 41.45 20.12 -12.43
C ILE A 23 41.48 21.58 -12.88
N THR A 24 40.84 21.88 -14.02
CA THR A 24 40.59 23.25 -14.46
C THR A 24 39.47 23.87 -13.62
N LEU A 25 39.81 24.81 -12.74
CA LEU A 25 38.86 25.62 -11.97
C LEU A 25 38.31 26.75 -12.85
N THR A 26 37.09 26.60 -13.36
CA THR A 26 36.32 27.71 -13.97
C THR A 26 35.48 28.41 -12.90
N LEU A 27 35.72 29.72 -12.74
CA LEU A 27 35.05 30.63 -11.81
C LEU A 27 33.90 31.38 -12.50
N THR A 28 32.79 30.71 -12.79
CA THR A 28 31.48 31.38 -13.00
C THR A 28 30.34 30.41 -12.69
N PRO A 29 29.66 30.55 -11.53
CA PRO A 29 28.54 29.70 -11.13
C PRO A 29 27.30 29.83 -12.04
N ASP A 30 27.14 30.95 -12.75
CA ASP A 30 25.88 31.33 -13.40
C ASP A 30 25.56 30.52 -14.67
N GLU A 31 26.55 30.19 -15.51
CA GLU A 31 26.28 29.50 -16.80
C GLU A 31 25.88 28.02 -16.58
N THR A 32 26.54 27.33 -15.65
CA THR A 32 26.18 25.96 -15.24
C THR A 32 24.85 25.90 -14.48
N GLN A 33 24.47 26.97 -13.76
CA GLN A 33 23.16 27.04 -13.11
C GLN A 33 22.04 27.30 -14.13
N GLU A 34 22.23 28.20 -15.09
CA GLU A 34 21.24 28.45 -16.15
C GLU A 34 21.01 27.23 -17.04
N GLU A 35 22.06 26.47 -17.37
CA GLU A 35 21.93 25.29 -18.24
C GLU A 35 21.28 24.11 -17.53
N ASN A 36 21.60 23.88 -16.24
CA ASN A 36 20.91 22.89 -15.41
C ASN A 36 19.48 23.30 -15.08
N GLN A 37 19.22 24.60 -14.90
CA GLN A 37 17.87 25.12 -14.62
C GLN A 37 17.01 25.09 -15.88
N LYS A 38 17.55 25.36 -17.07
CA LYS A 38 16.87 25.13 -18.36
C LYS A 38 16.56 23.66 -18.59
N GLN A 39 17.50 22.75 -18.33
CA GLN A 39 17.26 21.31 -18.44
C GLN A 39 16.21 20.82 -17.42
N LEU A 40 16.24 21.29 -16.17
CA LEU A 40 15.19 21.00 -15.18
C LEU A 40 13.83 21.57 -15.62
N THR A 41 13.79 22.79 -16.14
CA THR A 41 12.54 23.43 -16.59
C THR A 41 11.99 22.74 -17.83
N GLU A 42 12.83 22.24 -18.75
CA GLU A 42 12.40 21.44 -19.91
C GLU A 42 11.94 20.02 -19.51
N LEU A 43 12.58 19.41 -18.51
CA LEU A 43 12.14 18.14 -17.92
C LEU A 43 10.81 18.31 -17.16
N GLU A 44 10.64 19.40 -16.42
CA GLU A 44 9.41 19.75 -15.72
C GLU A 44 8.30 20.15 -16.68
N ALA A 45 8.61 20.85 -17.78
CA ALA A 45 7.66 21.18 -18.84
C ALA A 45 7.23 19.93 -19.63
N LYS A 46 8.14 19.01 -19.95
CA LYS A 46 7.79 17.71 -20.55
C LYS A 46 6.95 16.86 -19.62
N LYS A 47 7.28 16.83 -18.33
CA LYS A 47 6.52 16.10 -17.31
C LYS A 47 5.16 16.75 -17.04
N ALA A 48 5.05 18.08 -17.12
CA ALA A 48 3.80 18.80 -17.04
C ALA A 48 2.94 18.62 -18.29
N GLU A 49 3.52 18.59 -19.50
CA GLU A 49 2.82 18.24 -20.74
C GLU A 49 2.39 16.78 -20.76
N GLU A 50 3.18 15.86 -20.20
CA GLU A 50 2.84 14.44 -20.05
C GLU A 50 1.75 14.25 -18.98
N ASP A 51 1.83 14.93 -17.84
CA ASP A 51 0.79 14.97 -16.81
C ASP A 51 -0.50 15.67 -17.29
N GLU A 52 -0.40 16.66 -18.19
CA GLU A 52 -1.56 17.33 -18.79
C GLU A 52 -2.19 16.47 -19.91
N LYS A 53 -1.38 15.74 -20.69
CA LYS A 53 -1.87 14.68 -21.61
C LYS A 53 -2.50 13.51 -20.84
N LEU A 54 -1.95 13.13 -19.69
CA LEU A 54 -2.52 12.11 -18.79
C LEU A 54 -3.80 12.59 -18.08
N LYS A 55 -3.98 13.91 -17.89
CA LYS A 55 -5.25 14.51 -17.44
C LYS A 55 -6.30 14.60 -18.54
N ALA A 56 -5.90 14.65 -19.81
CA ALA A 56 -6.79 14.70 -20.97
C ALA A 56 -7.27 13.30 -21.44
N ILE A 57 -6.57 12.24 -21.06
CA ILE A 57 -6.98 10.85 -21.28
C ILE A 57 -7.73 10.41 -20.02
N ASP A 58 -8.96 9.95 -20.16
CA ASP A 58 -9.67 9.37 -19.03
C ASP A 58 -8.82 8.25 -18.40
N PRO A 59 -8.49 8.28 -17.10
CA PRO A 59 -7.63 7.29 -16.44
C PRO A 59 -8.13 5.84 -16.58
N ILE A 60 -9.39 5.65 -16.97
CA ILE A 60 -10.00 4.35 -17.27
C ILE A 60 -9.69 3.93 -18.71
N GLU A 61 -9.75 4.86 -19.67
CA GLU A 61 -9.40 4.63 -21.07
C GLU A 61 -7.89 4.46 -21.29
N ALA A 62 -7.06 5.05 -20.42
CA ALA A 62 -5.62 4.84 -20.38
C ALA A 62 -5.20 3.45 -19.85
N THR A 63 -6.13 2.66 -19.31
CA THR A 63 -5.78 1.35 -18.74
C THR A 63 -5.48 0.37 -19.88
N GLU A 64 -4.27 -0.20 -19.89
CA GLU A 64 -3.89 -1.23 -20.85
C GLU A 64 -4.59 -2.57 -20.54
N PHE A 65 -5.24 -3.14 -21.55
CA PHE A 65 -5.88 -4.44 -21.48
C PHE A 65 -5.17 -5.43 -22.41
N THR A 66 -5.07 -6.68 -21.97
CA THR A 66 -4.67 -7.77 -22.86
C THR A 66 -5.71 -7.99 -23.95
N GLU A 67 -5.32 -8.62 -25.06
CA GLU A 67 -6.27 -8.94 -26.15
C GLU A 67 -7.45 -9.82 -25.68
N ALA A 68 -7.19 -10.75 -24.75
CA ALA A 68 -8.24 -11.57 -24.14
C ALA A 68 -9.23 -10.73 -23.32
N GLU A 69 -8.75 -9.73 -22.60
CA GLU A 69 -9.58 -8.81 -21.81
C GLU A 69 -10.38 -7.87 -22.69
N LYS A 70 -9.77 -7.31 -23.74
CA LYS A 70 -10.49 -6.50 -24.74
C LYS A 70 -11.64 -7.30 -25.36
N LYS A 71 -11.37 -8.54 -25.79
CA LYS A 71 -12.40 -9.43 -26.32
C LYS A 71 -13.51 -9.71 -25.30
N THR A 72 -13.15 -9.86 -24.02
CA THR A 72 -14.12 -10.05 -22.94
C THR A 72 -14.98 -8.80 -22.77
N ILE A 73 -14.38 -7.61 -22.72
CA ILE A 73 -15.07 -6.31 -22.66
C ILE A 73 -16.04 -6.15 -23.82
N ASP A 74 -15.59 -6.45 -25.04
CA ASP A 74 -16.41 -6.35 -26.26
C ASP A 74 -17.59 -7.32 -26.21
N SER A 75 -17.33 -8.60 -25.93
CA SER A 75 -18.38 -9.62 -25.84
C SER A 75 -19.37 -9.36 -24.70
N PHE A 76 -18.93 -8.69 -23.64
CA PHE A 76 -19.79 -8.32 -22.53
C PHE A 76 -20.62 -7.09 -22.88
N SER A 77 -20.03 -6.08 -23.53
CA SER A 77 -20.71 -4.88 -24.02
C SER A 77 -21.90 -5.21 -24.92
N GLU A 78 -21.77 -6.22 -25.79
CA GLU A 78 -22.84 -6.66 -26.69
C GLU A 78 -24.05 -7.28 -25.95
N LYS A 79 -23.82 -7.85 -24.76
CA LYS A 79 -24.87 -8.50 -23.95
C LYS A 79 -25.64 -7.53 -23.06
N ILE A 80 -25.16 -6.30 -22.92
CA ILE A 80 -25.79 -5.29 -22.06
C ILE A 80 -27.05 -4.78 -22.76
N ASP A 81 -28.20 -5.11 -22.19
CA ASP A 81 -29.47 -4.46 -22.52
C ASP A 81 -29.74 -3.35 -21.50
N ILE A 82 -29.66 -2.09 -21.95
CA ILE A 82 -29.93 -0.93 -21.09
C ILE A 82 -31.42 -0.69 -20.87
N MET A 83 -32.29 -1.29 -21.71
CA MET A 83 -33.74 -1.19 -21.55
C MET A 83 -34.27 -2.12 -20.46
N ASP A 84 -33.57 -3.22 -20.20
CA ASP A 84 -33.86 -4.06 -19.05
C ASP A 84 -33.43 -3.37 -17.74
N SER A 85 -34.43 -2.88 -17.02
CA SER A 85 -34.24 -2.21 -15.73
C SER A 85 -33.59 -3.12 -14.68
N ASN A 86 -33.80 -4.44 -14.75
CA ASN A 86 -33.16 -5.37 -13.82
C ASN A 86 -31.67 -5.53 -14.13
N THR A 87 -31.31 -5.65 -15.41
CA THR A 87 -29.91 -5.65 -15.86
C THR A 87 -29.18 -4.37 -15.43
N VAL A 88 -29.78 -3.19 -15.65
CA VAL A 88 -29.19 -1.90 -15.22
C VAL A 88 -29.04 -1.83 -13.70
N LEU A 89 -30.04 -2.26 -12.93
CA LEU A 89 -30.00 -2.22 -11.46
C LEU A 89 -28.88 -3.10 -10.89
N GLN A 90 -28.72 -4.30 -11.45
CA GLN A 90 -27.74 -5.29 -11.01
C GLN A 90 -26.34 -5.09 -11.62
N TYR A 91 -26.21 -4.18 -12.60
CA TYR A 91 -24.97 -3.98 -13.33
C TYR A 91 -23.79 -3.67 -12.40
N GLY A 92 -22.73 -4.46 -12.44
CA GLY A 92 -21.55 -4.27 -11.60
C GLY A 92 -21.78 -4.43 -10.09
N SER A 93 -23.00 -4.78 -9.63
CA SER A 93 -23.30 -4.94 -8.20
C SER A 93 -22.46 -6.05 -7.54
N ALA A 94 -22.11 -7.09 -8.29
CA ALA A 94 -21.17 -8.12 -7.83
C ALA A 94 -19.76 -7.56 -7.59
N ALA A 95 -19.26 -6.70 -8.47
CA ALA A 95 -17.95 -6.06 -8.32
C ALA A 95 -17.94 -5.06 -7.14
N GLN A 96 -19.01 -4.26 -6.99
CA GLN A 96 -19.18 -3.38 -5.82
C GLN A 96 -19.25 -4.16 -4.51
N LYS A 97 -19.94 -5.32 -4.51
CA LYS A 97 -20.00 -6.19 -3.34
C LYS A 97 -18.61 -6.72 -2.96
N LYS A 98 -17.79 -7.14 -3.94
CA LYS A 98 -16.41 -7.59 -3.67
C LYS A 98 -15.56 -6.50 -3.01
N VAL A 99 -15.70 -5.25 -3.42
CA VAL A 99 -15.03 -4.09 -2.78
C VAL A 99 -15.58 -3.82 -1.36
N THR A 100 -16.87 -4.06 -1.13
CA THR A 100 -17.48 -3.89 0.19
C THR A 100 -17.05 -5.00 1.16
N ASP A 101 -17.07 -6.25 0.70
CA ASP A 101 -16.59 -7.41 1.46
C ASP A 101 -15.10 -7.25 1.81
N PHE A 102 -14.33 -6.69 0.88
CA PHE A 102 -12.93 -6.29 1.08
C PHE A 102 -12.75 -5.33 2.27
N SER A 103 -13.50 -4.21 2.29
CA SER A 103 -13.47 -3.24 3.39
C SER A 103 -13.87 -3.85 4.73
N ASN A 104 -14.88 -4.73 4.74
CA ASN A 104 -15.33 -5.40 5.97
C ASN A 104 -14.28 -6.37 6.52
N SER A 105 -13.57 -7.10 5.66
CA SER A 105 -12.48 -7.99 6.07
C SER A 105 -11.31 -7.21 6.67
N ALA A 106 -10.95 -6.05 6.10
CA ALA A 106 -9.92 -5.18 6.66
C ALA A 106 -10.33 -4.64 8.05
N LEU A 107 -11.56 -4.13 8.21
CA LEU A 107 -12.04 -3.54 9.46
C LEU A 107 -12.16 -4.56 10.61
N LYS A 108 -12.57 -5.80 10.32
CA LYS A 108 -12.73 -6.84 11.34
C LYS A 108 -11.41 -7.16 12.06
N ASN A 109 -10.28 -7.09 11.36
CA ASN A 109 -8.97 -7.42 11.91
C ASN A 109 -8.28 -6.21 12.58
N VAL A 110 -8.62 -4.98 12.17
CA VAL A 110 -8.12 -3.75 12.83
C VAL A 110 -8.82 -3.50 14.18
N ARG A 111 -10.10 -3.90 14.34
CA ARG A 111 -10.89 -3.63 15.57
C ARG A 111 -10.49 -4.50 16.77
N THR A 112 -9.71 -5.55 16.57
CA THR A 112 -9.20 -6.42 17.66
C THR A 112 -7.90 -5.92 18.29
N LYS A 113 -7.44 -4.71 17.96
CA LYS A 113 -6.23 -4.08 18.53
C LYS A 113 -6.47 -3.53 19.95
N ASP A 114 -6.56 -4.41 20.94
CA ASP A 114 -6.49 -4.01 22.36
C ASP A 114 -5.03 -3.71 22.76
N LEU A 115 -4.58 -2.50 22.45
CA LEU A 115 -3.32 -1.90 22.94
C LEU A 115 -3.33 -1.61 24.46
N GLY A 116 -4.44 -1.90 25.15
CA GLY A 116 -4.63 -1.61 26.58
C GLY A 116 -3.86 -2.53 27.52
N GLU A 117 -3.59 -3.78 27.14
CA GLU A 117 -2.95 -4.75 28.04
C GLU A 117 -1.42 -4.58 28.10
N ILE A 118 -0.78 -4.23 26.98
CA ILE A 118 0.66 -3.95 26.90
C ILE A 118 1.05 -2.71 27.70
N GLY A 119 0.25 -1.65 27.63
CA GLY A 119 0.52 -0.40 28.37
C GLY A 119 0.56 -0.63 29.88
N ASN A 120 -0.32 -1.48 30.40
CA ASN A 120 -0.36 -1.83 31.81
C ASN A 120 0.81 -2.72 32.22
N ILE A 121 1.15 -3.73 31.41
CA ILE A 121 2.25 -4.66 31.73
C ILE A 121 3.63 -3.96 31.64
N LEU A 122 3.85 -3.08 30.65
CA LEU A 122 5.07 -2.28 30.55
C LEU A 122 5.18 -1.27 31.70
N THR A 123 4.05 -0.66 32.10
CA THR A 123 4.01 0.24 33.26
C THR A 123 4.33 -0.53 34.54
N ASP A 124 3.77 -1.73 34.73
CA ASP A 124 4.07 -2.59 35.87
C ASP A 124 5.55 -3.00 35.90
N LEU A 125 6.18 -3.27 34.75
CA LEU A 125 7.60 -3.58 34.67
C LEU A 125 8.47 -2.37 35.05
N VAL A 126 8.17 -1.19 34.53
CA VAL A 126 8.90 0.06 34.86
C VAL A 126 8.73 0.39 36.35
N VAL A 127 7.54 0.21 36.91
CA VAL A 127 7.28 0.41 38.34
C VAL A 127 8.06 -0.60 39.18
N ASN A 128 8.06 -1.88 38.81
CA ASN A 128 8.79 -2.92 39.53
C ASN A 128 10.32 -2.74 39.44
N LEU A 129 10.85 -2.34 38.29
CA LEU A 129 12.28 -2.04 38.12
C LEU A 129 12.69 -0.78 38.88
N LYS A 130 11.90 0.29 38.81
CA LYS A 130 12.14 1.51 39.59
C LYS A 130 12.12 1.21 41.10
N ASN A 131 11.22 0.35 41.57
CA ASN A 131 11.20 -0.10 42.97
C ASN A 131 12.39 -1.00 43.35
N THR A 132 13.07 -1.59 42.37
CA THR A 132 14.30 -2.38 42.55
C THR A 132 15.53 -1.47 42.55
N SER A 133 15.54 -0.42 41.73
CA SER A 133 16.62 0.59 41.65
C SER A 133 16.57 1.68 42.73
N ASP A 134 15.39 2.10 43.22
CA ASP A 134 15.22 3.16 44.23
C ASP A 134 15.36 2.67 45.68
N SER A 135 15.76 1.41 45.90
CA SER A 135 15.84 0.84 47.25
C SER A 135 17.13 1.13 48.03
N ASP A 136 18.03 1.94 47.47
CA ASP A 136 19.32 2.31 48.10
C ASP A 136 19.40 3.71 48.72
N GLU A 137 18.37 4.57 48.64
CA GLU A 137 18.42 5.88 49.30
C GLU A 137 17.16 6.22 50.08
N LYS A 138 17.07 5.69 51.31
CA LYS A 138 16.60 6.34 52.55
C LYS A 138 16.03 5.31 53.51
N LYS A 139 16.86 4.83 54.43
CA LYS A 139 16.46 4.56 55.82
C LYS A 139 17.69 4.45 56.71
N GLY A 140 17.65 5.20 57.80
CA GLY A 140 18.75 5.46 58.71
C GLY A 140 19.55 4.22 59.13
N PHE A 141 20.85 4.46 59.11
CA PHE A 141 21.95 3.68 59.67
C PHE A 141 21.69 3.42 61.18
N PHE A 142 21.88 2.18 61.63
CA PHE A 142 21.82 1.66 63.02
C PHE A 142 20.44 1.33 63.65
N ALA A 143 20.07 0.03 63.68
CA ALA A 143 19.31 -0.57 64.81
C ALA A 143 19.13 -2.12 64.78
N SER A 144 19.46 -2.87 63.72
CA SER A 144 19.15 -4.33 63.73
C SER A 144 19.98 -5.22 62.79
N LEU A 145 21.26 -4.88 62.60
CA LEU A 145 22.22 -5.74 61.91
C LEU A 145 22.71 -6.86 62.86
N PHE A 146 21.96 -7.95 63.02
CA PHE A 146 22.58 -9.29 63.11
C PHE A 146 21.63 -10.50 62.93
N ASP A 147 20.30 -10.37 62.94
CA ASP A 147 19.42 -11.56 62.98
C ASP A 147 18.58 -11.81 61.71
N LYS A 148 18.86 -11.10 60.60
CA LYS A 148 18.08 -11.16 59.35
C LYS A 148 18.90 -11.38 58.07
N GLY A 149 20.11 -11.94 58.19
CA GLY A 149 20.95 -12.27 57.03
C GLY A 149 20.27 -13.27 56.07
N LYS A 150 19.52 -14.25 56.60
CA LYS A 150 18.74 -15.18 55.78
C LYS A 150 17.49 -14.54 55.18
N SER A 151 16.71 -13.78 55.96
CA SER A 151 15.44 -13.21 55.46
C SER A 151 15.63 -12.14 54.39
N LYS A 152 16.71 -11.34 54.45
CA LYS A 152 17.00 -10.35 53.40
C LYS A 152 17.49 -11.00 52.10
N ILE A 153 18.28 -12.07 52.18
CA ILE A 153 18.72 -12.83 51.01
C ILE A 153 17.52 -13.55 50.37
N ASP A 154 16.64 -14.14 51.18
CA ASP A 154 15.44 -14.81 50.68
C ASP A 154 14.42 -13.81 50.13
N GLU A 155 14.33 -12.59 50.69
CA GLU A 155 13.51 -11.49 50.13
C GLU A 155 14.09 -10.94 48.83
N PHE A 156 15.42 -10.80 48.72
CA PHE A 156 16.10 -10.42 47.47
C PHE A 156 15.93 -11.50 46.39
N ARG A 157 16.07 -12.78 46.73
CA ARG A 157 15.79 -13.91 45.82
C ARG A 157 14.33 -13.93 45.37
N ALA A 158 13.38 -13.75 46.29
CA ALA A 158 11.97 -13.71 45.92
C ALA A 158 11.62 -12.52 45.01
N ARG A 159 12.26 -11.36 45.20
CA ARG A 159 12.11 -10.20 44.29
C ARG A 159 12.76 -10.46 42.94
N TYR A 160 13.91 -11.11 42.91
CA TYR A 160 14.61 -11.55 41.70
C TYR A 160 13.77 -12.55 40.90
N ASP A 161 13.31 -13.64 41.53
CA ASP A 161 12.48 -14.67 40.91
C ASP A 161 11.18 -14.08 40.34
N LYS A 162 10.61 -13.08 41.04
CA LYS A 162 9.43 -12.34 40.58
C LYS A 162 9.74 -11.43 39.39
N ALA A 163 10.89 -10.76 39.37
CA ALA A 163 11.31 -9.93 38.26
C ALA A 163 11.60 -10.78 37.01
N GLU A 164 12.30 -11.91 37.16
CA GLU A 164 12.55 -12.87 36.09
C GLU A 164 11.24 -13.43 35.53
N ALA A 165 10.31 -13.86 36.38
CA ALA A 165 9.00 -14.36 35.95
C ALA A 165 8.17 -13.30 35.20
N ASN A 166 8.26 -12.02 35.60
CA ASN A 166 7.60 -10.92 34.91
C ASN A 166 8.25 -10.63 33.55
N VAL A 167 9.58 -10.66 33.46
CA VAL A 167 10.32 -10.49 32.20
C VAL A 167 9.99 -11.62 31.22
N GLU A 168 9.92 -12.86 31.69
CA GLU A 168 9.52 -14.02 30.88
C GLU A 168 8.07 -13.90 30.38
N LYS A 169 7.15 -13.46 31.25
CA LYS A 169 5.77 -13.18 30.85
C LYS A 169 5.70 -12.12 29.75
N ILE A 170 6.54 -11.09 29.83
CA ILE A 170 6.59 -10.01 28.83
C ILE A 170 7.18 -10.50 27.51
N ALA A 171 8.21 -11.34 27.56
CA ALA A 171 8.74 -12.01 26.38
C ALA A 171 7.64 -12.80 25.67
N GLY A 172 6.88 -13.63 26.41
CA GLY A 172 5.77 -14.40 25.85
C GLY A 172 4.66 -13.54 25.22
N VAL A 173 4.23 -12.45 25.89
CA VAL A 173 3.24 -11.53 25.32
C VAL A 173 3.77 -10.84 24.05
N LEU A 174 5.04 -10.46 24.04
CA LEU A 174 5.67 -9.85 22.88
C LEU A 174 5.76 -10.84 21.70
N GLU A 175 6.12 -12.10 21.96
CA GLU A 175 6.12 -13.18 20.95
C GLU A 175 4.71 -13.42 20.37
N ASP A 176 3.68 -13.51 21.21
CA ASP A 176 2.30 -13.65 20.76
C ASP A 176 1.86 -12.48 19.87
N HIS A 177 2.22 -11.25 20.26
CA HIS A 177 1.96 -10.06 19.45
C HIS A 177 2.74 -10.06 18.13
N GLN A 178 3.98 -10.53 18.14
CA GLN A 178 4.79 -10.67 16.92
C GLN A 178 4.10 -11.63 15.94
N ILE A 179 3.63 -12.78 16.43
CA ILE A 179 2.88 -13.76 15.62
C ILE A 179 1.61 -13.14 15.06
N GLN A 180 0.89 -12.34 15.85
CA GLN A 180 -0.30 -11.64 15.38
C GLN A 180 0.02 -10.62 14.28
N LEU A 181 1.05 -9.80 14.45
CA LEU A 181 1.47 -8.83 13.43
C LEU A 181 1.90 -9.52 12.12
N LEU A 182 2.59 -10.65 12.20
CA LEU A 182 2.94 -11.45 11.02
C LEU A 182 1.70 -11.98 10.29
N LYS A 183 0.67 -12.42 11.01
CA LYS A 183 -0.62 -12.80 10.41
C LYS A 183 -1.32 -11.62 9.76
N ASP A 184 -1.29 -10.45 10.39
CA ASP A 184 -1.90 -9.23 9.86
C ASP A 184 -1.20 -8.78 8.57
N ILE A 185 0.14 -8.85 8.50
CA ILE A 185 0.91 -8.56 7.28
C ILE A 185 0.48 -9.48 6.13
N ALA A 186 0.43 -10.79 6.37
CA ALA A 186 0.03 -11.78 5.37
C ALA A 186 -1.42 -11.57 4.88
N LEU A 187 -2.33 -11.24 5.80
CA LEU A 187 -3.70 -10.89 5.46
C LEU A 187 -3.75 -9.61 4.62
N LEU A 188 -3.01 -8.58 5.00
CA LEU A 188 -2.96 -7.31 4.26
C LEU A 188 -2.37 -7.50 2.85
N ASP A 189 -1.48 -8.47 2.65
CA ASP A 189 -0.93 -8.79 1.33
C ASP A 189 -2.00 -9.42 0.44
N GLU A 190 -2.72 -10.41 0.96
CA GLU A 190 -3.87 -11.00 0.27
C GLU A 190 -4.95 -9.96 -0.03
N LEU A 191 -5.17 -9.04 0.90
CA LEU A 191 -6.08 -7.90 0.71
C LEU A 191 -5.59 -7.00 -0.43
N TYR A 192 -4.32 -6.62 -0.46
CA TYR A 192 -3.76 -5.80 -1.53
C TYR A 192 -3.94 -6.45 -2.91
N GLU A 193 -3.64 -7.75 -3.04
CA GLU A 193 -3.82 -8.50 -4.28
C GLU A 193 -5.29 -8.54 -4.72
N ARG A 194 -6.21 -8.84 -3.80
CA ARG A 194 -7.66 -8.81 -4.09
C ARG A 194 -8.14 -7.43 -4.53
N ASN A 195 -7.63 -6.37 -3.90
CA ASN A 195 -7.98 -5.00 -4.28
C ASN A 195 -7.53 -4.68 -5.72
N GLN A 196 -6.34 -5.13 -6.14
CA GLN A 196 -5.88 -4.97 -7.53
C GLN A 196 -6.82 -5.69 -8.52
N VAL A 197 -7.21 -6.93 -8.22
CA VAL A 197 -8.17 -7.68 -9.04
C VAL A 197 -9.52 -6.97 -9.12
N ASN A 198 -10.03 -6.45 -7.99
CA ASN A 198 -11.28 -5.70 -7.93
C ASN A 198 -11.23 -4.41 -8.77
N ILE A 199 -10.13 -3.66 -8.71
CA ILE A 199 -9.92 -2.47 -9.55
C ILE A 199 -10.00 -2.84 -11.03
N LYS A 200 -9.33 -3.93 -11.42
CA LYS A 200 -9.32 -4.40 -12.81
C LYS A 200 -10.71 -4.82 -13.28
N GLU A 201 -11.41 -5.61 -12.48
CA GLU A 201 -12.78 -6.05 -12.75
C GLU A 201 -13.73 -4.84 -12.90
N LEU A 202 -13.70 -3.89 -11.97
CA LEU A 202 -14.48 -2.65 -12.06
C LEU A 202 -14.16 -1.87 -13.34
N THR A 203 -12.88 -1.76 -13.69
CA THR A 203 -12.44 -1.07 -14.91
C THR A 203 -13.02 -1.75 -16.16
N MET A 204 -13.00 -3.09 -16.22
CA MET A 204 -13.61 -3.83 -17.34
C MET A 204 -15.13 -3.61 -17.44
N TYR A 205 -15.86 -3.63 -16.31
CA TYR A 205 -17.29 -3.31 -16.29
C TYR A 205 -17.56 -1.87 -16.77
N ILE A 206 -16.78 -0.90 -16.33
CA ILE A 206 -16.96 0.49 -16.74
C ILE A 206 -16.72 0.64 -18.24
N MET A 207 -15.65 0.03 -18.76
CA MET A 207 -15.32 0.08 -20.19
C MET A 207 -16.39 -0.56 -21.07
N ALA A 208 -16.88 -1.74 -20.70
CA ALA A 208 -17.94 -2.41 -21.45
C ALA A 208 -19.25 -1.61 -21.43
N GLY A 209 -19.59 -1.03 -20.27
CA GLY A 209 -20.78 -0.20 -20.13
C GLY A 209 -20.69 1.10 -20.94
N ARG A 210 -19.56 1.80 -20.86
CA ARG A 210 -19.31 3.01 -21.66
C ARG A 210 -19.36 2.71 -23.16
N LYS A 211 -18.81 1.57 -23.59
CA LYS A 211 -18.90 1.12 -24.98
C LYS A 211 -20.35 0.93 -25.43
N LYS A 212 -21.17 0.18 -24.67
CA LYS A 212 -22.59 -0.01 -25.00
C LYS A 212 -23.35 1.32 -25.00
N LEU A 213 -23.13 2.16 -23.99
CA LEU A 213 -23.79 3.46 -23.90
C LEU A 213 -23.46 4.35 -25.10
N LYS A 214 -22.19 4.41 -25.50
CA LYS A 214 -21.75 5.17 -26.67
C LYS A 214 -22.42 4.68 -27.95
N ASP A 215 -22.52 3.37 -28.14
CA ASP A 215 -23.20 2.76 -29.28
C ASP A 215 -24.70 3.12 -29.32
N VAL A 216 -25.41 2.97 -28.20
CA VAL A 216 -26.83 3.32 -28.10
C VAL A 216 -27.06 4.81 -28.39
N ARG A 217 -26.24 5.69 -27.81
CA ARG A 217 -26.30 7.14 -27.99
C ARG A 217 -26.01 7.57 -29.43
N ALA A 218 -25.09 6.89 -30.12
CA ALA A 218 -24.69 7.22 -31.47
C ALA A 218 -25.63 6.65 -32.55
N ASN A 219 -26.23 5.48 -32.29
CA ASN A 219 -26.93 4.71 -33.30
C ASN A 219 -28.43 4.52 -32.99
N GLU A 220 -28.75 3.83 -31.89
CA GLU A 220 -30.12 3.39 -31.57
C GLU A 220 -31.05 4.56 -31.22
N LEU A 221 -30.60 5.47 -30.35
CA LEU A 221 -31.38 6.61 -29.88
C LEU A 221 -31.71 7.60 -31.01
N PRO A 222 -30.74 8.05 -31.84
CA PRO A 222 -31.04 8.89 -32.99
C PRO A 222 -32.03 8.24 -33.97
N ALA A 223 -31.93 6.91 -34.17
CA ALA A 223 -32.86 6.17 -35.03
C ALA A 223 -34.29 6.20 -34.48
N LEU A 224 -34.49 6.00 -33.16
CA LEU A 224 -35.81 6.11 -32.54
C LEU A 224 -36.36 7.54 -32.59
N ILE A 225 -35.53 8.55 -32.37
CA ILE A 225 -35.93 9.96 -32.48
C ILE A 225 -36.35 10.29 -33.91
N ALA A 226 -35.59 9.84 -34.92
CA ALA A 226 -35.92 10.05 -36.32
C ALA A 226 -37.24 9.36 -36.69
N LYS A 227 -37.45 8.13 -36.22
CA LYS A 227 -38.70 7.38 -36.43
C LYS A 227 -39.90 8.11 -35.81
N ALA A 228 -39.78 8.54 -34.55
CA ALA A 228 -40.84 9.29 -33.87
C ALA A 228 -41.23 10.58 -34.62
N LYS A 229 -40.23 11.30 -35.15
CA LYS A 229 -40.45 12.49 -35.99
C LYS A 229 -41.14 12.16 -37.32
N GLN A 230 -40.80 11.02 -37.93
CA GLN A 230 -41.36 10.60 -39.21
C GLN A 230 -42.81 10.11 -39.07
N THR A 231 -43.11 9.32 -38.03
CA THR A 231 -44.44 8.72 -37.85
C THR A 231 -45.42 9.66 -37.16
N GLY A 232 -44.93 10.57 -36.30
CA GLY A 232 -45.77 11.45 -35.48
C GLY A 232 -46.61 10.72 -34.43
N LEU A 233 -46.36 9.42 -34.22
CA LEU A 233 -47.11 8.60 -33.27
C LEU A 233 -46.61 8.83 -31.83
N PRO A 234 -47.50 9.02 -30.84
CA PRO A 234 -47.11 9.13 -29.44
C PRO A 234 -46.34 7.93 -28.92
N GLU A 235 -46.61 6.72 -29.42
CA GLU A 235 -45.92 5.50 -29.01
C GLU A 235 -44.43 5.49 -29.40
N ASP A 236 -44.10 5.95 -30.62
CA ASP A 236 -42.71 6.02 -31.07
C ASP A 236 -41.95 7.12 -30.33
N ALA A 237 -42.63 8.25 -30.02
CA ALA A 237 -42.06 9.30 -29.19
C ALA A 237 -41.78 8.81 -27.76
N GLN A 238 -42.66 7.98 -27.20
CA GLN A 238 -42.46 7.37 -25.89
C GLN A 238 -41.25 6.43 -25.89
N LYS A 239 -41.09 5.56 -26.91
CA LYS A 239 -39.93 4.66 -27.02
C LYS A 239 -38.60 5.41 -27.06
N ALA A 240 -38.53 6.51 -27.79
CA ALA A 240 -37.34 7.36 -27.81
C ALA A 240 -37.06 7.98 -26.43
N ASN A 241 -38.09 8.43 -25.72
CA ASN A 241 -37.96 8.98 -24.37
C ASN A 241 -37.54 7.91 -23.35
N ASP A 242 -38.10 6.70 -23.43
CA ASP A 242 -37.76 5.59 -22.55
C ASP A 242 -36.28 5.20 -22.70
N LEU A 243 -35.79 5.11 -23.95
CA LEU A 243 -34.39 4.84 -24.25
C LEU A 243 -33.46 5.96 -23.75
N GLU A 244 -33.85 7.21 -23.93
CA GLU A 244 -33.12 8.37 -23.37
C GLU A 244 -33.00 8.25 -21.84
N GLN A 245 -34.11 7.99 -21.14
CA GLN A 245 -34.09 7.84 -19.69
C GLN A 245 -33.27 6.63 -19.23
N ALA A 246 -33.29 5.54 -19.99
CA ALA A 246 -32.46 4.39 -19.70
C ALA A 246 -30.97 4.67 -19.86
N CYS A 247 -30.57 5.43 -20.88
CA CYS A 247 -29.20 5.90 -21.03
C CYS A 247 -28.78 6.72 -19.80
N VAL A 248 -29.60 7.68 -19.36
CA VAL A 248 -29.33 8.50 -18.16
C VAL A 248 -29.20 7.66 -16.89
N ARG A 249 -30.08 6.66 -16.69
CA ARG A 249 -29.97 5.75 -15.55
C ARG A 249 -28.69 4.91 -15.60
N PHE A 250 -28.33 4.43 -16.78
CA PHE A 250 -27.13 3.63 -16.97
C PHE A 250 -25.85 4.46 -16.79
N GLU A 251 -25.82 5.70 -17.29
CA GLU A 251 -24.74 6.68 -17.04
C GLU A 251 -24.49 6.88 -15.55
N LYS A 252 -25.57 7.12 -14.78
CA LYS A 252 -25.46 7.23 -13.32
C LYS A 252 -24.86 5.96 -12.70
N LYS A 253 -25.30 4.79 -13.15
CA LYS A 253 -24.79 3.51 -12.65
C LYS A 253 -23.30 3.33 -12.96
N LEU A 254 -22.84 3.74 -14.15
CA LEU A 254 -21.42 3.72 -14.51
C LEU A 254 -20.61 4.69 -13.64
N TYR A 255 -21.14 5.90 -13.39
CA TYR A 255 -20.50 6.86 -12.49
C TYR A 255 -20.35 6.31 -11.06
N ASP A 256 -21.36 5.62 -10.53
CA ASP A 256 -21.28 4.97 -9.21
C ASP A 256 -20.17 3.89 -9.16
N LEU A 257 -19.97 3.15 -10.27
CA LEU A 257 -18.87 2.19 -10.41
C LEU A 257 -17.51 2.88 -10.48
N GLU A 258 -17.41 3.99 -11.20
CA GLU A 258 -16.19 4.81 -11.30
C GLU A 258 -15.78 5.36 -9.93
N LEU A 259 -16.74 5.87 -9.16
CA LEU A 259 -16.50 6.30 -7.78
C LEU A 259 -15.99 5.14 -6.92
N THR A 260 -16.58 3.96 -7.05
CA THR A 260 -16.14 2.76 -6.32
C THR A 260 -14.71 2.37 -6.71
N ARG A 261 -14.36 2.45 -8.00
CA ARG A 261 -12.99 2.23 -8.50
C ARG A 261 -12.01 3.23 -7.91
N GLN A 262 -12.38 4.51 -7.86
CA GLN A 262 -11.52 5.56 -7.33
C GLN A 262 -11.22 5.35 -5.85
N VAL A 263 -12.23 4.97 -5.05
CA VAL A 263 -12.03 4.60 -3.65
C VAL A 263 -11.08 3.40 -3.53
N SER A 264 -11.28 2.36 -4.36
CA SER A 264 -10.42 1.16 -4.35
C SER A 264 -8.96 1.49 -4.69
N ILE A 265 -8.72 2.40 -5.63
CA ILE A 265 -7.36 2.90 -5.96
C ILE A 265 -6.74 3.60 -4.76
N GLN A 266 -7.49 4.44 -4.05
CA GLN A 266 -7.02 5.16 -2.87
C GLN A 266 -6.78 4.23 -1.66
N MET A 267 -7.46 3.08 -1.59
CA MET A 267 -7.22 2.08 -0.54
C MET A 267 -5.88 1.37 -0.67
N ALA A 268 -5.36 1.17 -1.89
CA ALA A 268 -4.09 0.49 -2.13
C ALA A 268 -2.89 1.06 -1.34
N PRO A 269 -2.61 2.39 -1.37
CA PRO A 269 -1.53 2.97 -0.56
C PRO A 269 -1.83 2.91 0.95
N GLN A 270 -3.09 2.95 1.36
CA GLN A 270 -3.46 2.83 2.78
C GLN A 270 -3.16 1.43 3.34
N ILE A 271 -3.47 0.37 2.57
CA ILE A 271 -3.12 -1.01 2.94
C ILE A 271 -1.60 -1.14 3.12
N ARG A 272 -0.82 -0.66 2.15
CA ARG A 272 0.65 -0.70 2.18
C ARG A 272 1.23 0.09 3.35
N LEU A 273 0.63 1.23 3.70
CA LEU A 273 1.04 1.99 4.87
C LEU A 273 0.84 1.19 6.16
N VAL A 274 -0.32 0.54 6.33
CA VAL A 274 -0.58 -0.28 7.53
C VAL A 274 0.37 -1.46 7.60
N GLN A 275 0.61 -2.14 6.48
CA GLN A 275 1.59 -3.23 6.38
C GLN A 275 2.98 -2.80 6.83
N ASN A 276 3.49 -1.68 6.30
CA ASN A 276 4.80 -1.18 6.67
C ASN A 276 4.90 -0.88 8.18
N ASN A 277 3.83 -0.36 8.79
CA ASN A 277 3.80 -0.14 10.23
C ASN A 277 3.82 -1.45 11.02
N ASP A 278 3.06 -2.46 10.60
CA ASP A 278 3.05 -3.76 11.27
C ASP A 278 4.41 -4.49 11.11
N THR A 279 5.07 -4.37 9.96
CA THR A 279 6.45 -4.86 9.74
C THR A 279 7.45 -4.16 10.66
N LEU A 280 7.43 -2.82 10.72
CA LEU A 280 8.31 -2.05 11.61
C LEU A 280 8.09 -2.41 13.09
N MET A 281 6.84 -2.65 13.50
CA MET A 281 6.54 -3.10 14.86
C MET A 281 7.09 -4.51 15.12
N THR A 282 6.92 -5.42 14.16
CA THR A 282 7.46 -6.78 14.22
C THR A 282 8.97 -6.79 14.39
N GLU A 283 9.69 -5.96 13.63
CA GLU A 283 11.15 -5.80 13.73
C GLU A 283 11.58 -5.25 15.11
N LYS A 284 10.83 -4.28 15.64
CA LYS A 284 11.10 -3.72 16.99
C LYS A 284 10.87 -4.74 18.09
N ILE A 285 9.80 -5.52 18.01
CA ILE A 285 9.53 -6.62 18.95
C ILE A 285 10.65 -7.64 18.87
N GLN A 286 11.03 -8.07 17.66
CA GLN A 286 12.13 -9.01 17.45
C GLN A 286 13.44 -8.51 18.07
N SER A 287 13.79 -7.24 17.83
CA SER A 287 14.98 -6.64 18.42
C SER A 287 14.90 -6.58 19.95
N THR A 288 13.71 -6.30 20.50
CA THR A 288 13.49 -6.29 21.95
C THR A 288 13.66 -7.68 22.56
N LEU A 289 13.08 -8.71 21.93
CA LEU A 289 13.21 -10.10 22.35
C LEU A 289 14.66 -10.62 22.24
N ALA A 290 15.34 -10.31 21.14
CA ALA A 290 16.67 -10.85 20.85
C ALA A 290 17.81 -10.09 21.55
N ASN A 291 17.64 -8.78 21.78
CA ASN A 291 18.72 -7.93 22.28
C ASN A 291 18.40 -7.34 23.65
N THR A 292 17.21 -6.75 23.83
CA THR A 292 16.89 -6.00 25.05
C THR A 292 16.56 -6.91 26.24
N ILE A 293 15.71 -7.92 26.06
CA ILE A 293 15.31 -8.84 27.15
C ILE A 293 16.51 -9.61 27.71
N PRO A 294 17.41 -10.20 26.89
CA PRO A 294 18.59 -10.86 27.40
C PRO A 294 19.51 -9.91 28.17
N LEU A 295 19.65 -8.65 27.73
CA LEU A 295 20.40 -7.64 28.47
C LEU A 295 19.78 -7.35 29.83
N TRP A 296 18.46 -7.23 29.93
CA TRP A 296 17.77 -7.01 31.21
C TRP A 296 17.92 -8.20 32.13
N LYS A 297 17.78 -9.42 31.60
CA LYS A 297 18.02 -10.65 32.35
C LYS A 297 19.46 -10.69 32.89
N ASN A 298 20.45 -10.39 32.05
CA ASN A 298 21.87 -10.37 32.44
C ASN A 298 22.23 -9.22 33.41
N GLN A 299 21.46 -8.13 33.46
CA GLN A 299 21.65 -7.05 34.43
C GLN A 299 20.92 -7.30 35.76
N ILE A 300 19.91 -8.17 35.76
CA ILE A 300 19.22 -8.63 36.96
C ILE A 300 20.07 -9.72 37.66
N VAL A 301 20.73 -10.60 36.89
CA VAL A 301 21.75 -11.62 37.32
C VAL A 301 23.00 -10.94 37.89
#